data_AF-A0A166CCP7-F1
#
_entry.id   AF-A0A166CCP7-F1
#
_cell.length_a   1.000
_cell.length_b   1.000
_cell.length_c   1.000
_cell.angle_alpha   90.00
_cell.angle_beta   90.00
_cell.angle_gamma   90.00
#
_symmetry.space_group_name_H-M   'P 1'
#
loop_
_entity.id
_entity.type
_entity.pdbx_description
1 polymer ?
#
loop_
_entity_poly.entity_id
_entity_poly.type
_entity_poly.pdbx_seq_one_letter_code
_entity_poly.pdbx_strand_id
1 'polypeptide(L)'
;MVLGLLAVFAAIFYKINAGNSNVSADSIAATIAIGPEAQIISVTQMDGNLVMLIKEGPTQALVYVDPVTGRKIARTDFVAR
;
A
#
# COMPACT_ATOMS: atom_id res chain seq x y z
N MET A 1 -6.63 -21.02 -31.97
CA MET A 1 -7.35 -19.73 -31.87
C MET A 1 -8.18 -19.62 -30.59
N VAL A 2 -9.00 -20.63 -30.24
CA VAL A 2 -9.81 -20.63 -29.01
C VAL A 2 -8.97 -20.47 -27.72
N LEU A 3 -7.83 -21.15 -27.61
CA LEU A 3 -6.94 -21.04 -26.45
C LEU A 3 -6.31 -19.64 -26.29
N GLY A 4 -6.02 -18.96 -27.40
CA GLY A 4 -5.48 -17.59 -27.37
C GLY A 4 -6.54 -16.59 -26.89
N LEU A 5 -7.79 -16.78 -27.30
CA LEU A 5 -8.90 -15.96 -26.82
C LEU A 5 -9.14 -16.15 -25.32
N LEU A 6 -9.10 -17.39 -24.83
CA LEU A 6 -9.21 -17.71 -23.40
C LEU A 6 -8.08 -17.08 -22.57
N ALA A 7 -6.85 -17.07 -23.09
CA ALA A 7 -5.72 -16.43 -22.42
C ALA A 7 -5.90 -14.90 -22.27
N VAL A 8 -6.48 -14.25 -23.28
CA VAL A 8 -6.79 -12.80 -23.21
C VAL A 8 -7.85 -12.53 -22.13
N PHE A 9 -8.92 -13.30 -22.08
CA PHE A 9 -9.94 -13.16 -21.04
C PHE A 9 -9.35 -13.41 -19.64
N ALA A 10 -8.54 -14.45 -19.46
CA ALA A 10 -7.86 -14.72 -18.19
C ALA A 10 -6.97 -13.54 -17.75
N ALA A 11 -6.20 -12.95 -18.68
CA ALA A 11 -5.37 -11.78 -18.39
C ALA A 11 -6.19 -10.54 -18.01
N ILE A 12 -7.32 -10.31 -18.67
CA ILE A 12 -8.23 -9.21 -18.34
C ILE A 12 -8.85 -9.42 -16.95
N PHE A 13 -9.38 -10.61 -16.66
CA PHE A 13 -9.95 -10.92 -15.35
C PHE A 13 -8.93 -10.82 -14.24
N TYR A 14 -7.71 -11.30 -14.45
CA TYR A 14 -6.61 -11.14 -13.50
C TYR A 14 -6.32 -9.66 -13.21
N LYS A 15 -6.19 -8.83 -14.26
CA LYS A 15 -5.92 -7.40 -14.13
C LYS A 15 -7.05 -6.65 -13.41
N ILE A 16 -8.31 -6.99 -13.69
CA ILE A 16 -9.47 -6.39 -13.02
C ILE A 16 -9.48 -6.78 -11.55
N ASN A 17 -9.27 -8.05 -11.22
CA ASN A 17 -9.31 -8.52 -9.84
C ASN A 17 -8.13 -7.98 -9.01
N ALA A 18 -6.95 -7.82 -9.62
CA ALA A 18 -5.78 -7.21 -8.99
C ALA A 18 -5.97 -5.71 -8.69
N GLY A 19 -6.83 -5.01 -9.43
CA GLY A 19 -7.12 -3.59 -9.24
C GLY A 19 -8.12 -3.26 -8.12
N ASN A 20 -8.79 -4.27 -7.56
CA ASN A 20 -9.91 -4.08 -6.63
C ASN A 20 -9.53 -4.09 -5.14
N SER A 21 -8.24 -4.16 -4.80
CA SER A 21 -7.76 -4.09 -3.41
C SER A 21 -7.76 -2.68 -2.81
N ASN A 22 -8.47 -1.73 -3.43
CA ASN A 22 -8.52 -0.35 -2.98
C ASN A 22 -9.61 -0.18 -1.92
N VAL A 23 -9.21 0.14 -0.69
CA VAL A 23 -10.14 0.56 0.38
C VAL A 23 -10.73 1.91 -0.02
N SER A 24 -12.06 2.03 0.04
CA SER A 24 -12.78 3.27 -0.26
C SER A 24 -12.21 4.44 0.52
N ALA A 25 -12.07 5.60 -0.12
CA ALA A 25 -11.57 6.81 0.53
C ALA A 25 -12.38 7.18 1.78
N ASP A 26 -13.69 6.88 1.79
CA ASP A 26 -14.59 7.11 2.92
C ASP A 26 -14.27 6.24 4.14
N SER A 27 -13.51 5.16 3.95
CA SER A 27 -13.15 4.20 5.00
C SER A 27 -11.74 4.40 5.53
N ILE A 28 -11.02 5.42 5.06
CA ILE A 28 -9.68 5.73 5.54
C ILE A 28 -9.78 6.55 6.84
N ALA A 29 -9.06 6.12 7.87
CA ALA A 29 -8.94 6.82 9.14
C ALA A 29 -8.50 8.26 8.91
N ALA A 30 -9.25 9.21 9.49
CA ALA A 30 -9.01 10.65 9.31
C ALA A 30 -7.61 11.10 9.76
N THR A 31 -7.03 10.39 10.74
CA THR A 31 -5.70 10.69 11.29
C THR A 31 -4.94 9.41 11.56
N ILE A 32 -3.68 9.36 11.13
CA ILE A 32 -2.79 8.20 11.32
C ILE A 32 -1.51 8.66 12.04
N ALA A 33 -1.19 8.05 13.17
CA ALA A 33 0.01 8.35 13.94
C ALA A 33 1.22 7.53 13.45
N ILE A 34 2.14 8.19 12.74
CA ILE A 34 3.35 7.53 12.20
C ILE A 34 4.53 7.63 13.16
N GLY A 35 4.87 8.84 13.62
CA GLY A 35 5.91 9.13 14.58
C GLY A 35 6.13 10.65 14.69
N PRO A 36 6.68 11.16 15.81
CA PRO A 36 6.79 12.61 16.03
C PRO A 36 7.75 13.32 15.05
N GLU A 37 8.78 12.62 14.58
CA GLU A 37 9.82 13.17 13.68
C GLU A 37 9.72 12.59 12.25
N ALA A 38 8.64 11.86 11.95
CA ALA A 38 8.49 11.16 10.68
C ALA A 38 7.95 12.09 9.59
N GLN A 39 8.74 12.32 8.54
CA GLN A 39 8.30 12.99 7.33
C GLN A 39 7.77 11.96 6.33
N ILE A 40 6.53 12.14 5.87
CA ILE A 40 5.96 11.31 4.81
C ILE A 40 6.53 11.76 3.47
N ILE A 41 7.21 10.84 2.77
CA ILE A 41 7.74 11.06 1.42
C ILE A 41 6.72 10.63 0.36
N SER A 42 6.09 9.47 0.57
CA SER A 42 5.13 8.89 -0.37
C SER A 42 4.10 8.05 0.37
N VAL A 43 2.88 8.00 -0.18
CA VAL A 43 1.78 7.18 0.31
C VAL A 43 1.17 6.46 -0.88
N THR A 44 1.03 5.14 -0.79
CA THR A 44 0.30 4.34 -1.76
C THR A 44 -0.61 3.36 -1.05
N GLN A 45 -1.66 2.94 -1.72
CA GLN A 45 -2.46 1.80 -1.31
C GLN A 45 -1.92 0.55 -1.99
N MET A 46 -1.75 -0.54 -1.24
CA MET A 46 -1.27 -1.82 -1.76
C MET A 46 -1.88 -2.94 -0.92
N ASP A 47 -2.51 -3.91 -1.58
CA ASP A 47 -3.12 -5.09 -0.95
C ASP A 47 -4.07 -4.75 0.21
N GLY A 48 -4.88 -3.71 0.06
CA GLY A 48 -5.82 -3.26 1.09
C GLY A 48 -5.19 -2.50 2.25
N ASN A 49 -3.88 -2.26 2.23
CA ASN A 49 -3.15 -1.51 3.25
C ASN A 49 -2.68 -0.15 2.71
N LEU A 50 -2.48 0.80 3.61
CA LEU A 50 -1.68 1.98 3.31
C LEU A 50 -0.21 1.67 3.53
N VAL A 51 0.59 1.90 2.50
CA VAL A 51 2.03 1.76 2.53
C VAL A 51 2.64 3.14 2.40
N MET A 52 3.39 3.54 3.41
CA MET A 52 3.99 4.86 3.51
C MET A 52 5.50 4.74 3.52
N LEU A 53 6.14 5.49 2.62
CA LEU A 53 7.58 5.75 2.69
C LEU A 53 7.79 6.95 3.59
N ILE A 54 8.47 6.72 4.71
CA ILE A 54 8.80 7.78 5.66
C ILE A 54 10.31 8.01 5.74
N LYS A 55 10.66 9.24 6.09
CA LYS A 55 12.00 9.64 6.49
C LYS A 55 11.98 10.00 7.97
N GLU A 56 12.89 9.41 8.73
CA GLU A 56 13.11 9.73 10.15
C GLU A 56 14.60 10.11 10.30
N GLY A 57 14.89 11.40 10.34
CA GLY A 57 16.27 11.90 10.34
C GLY A 57 17.06 11.46 9.09
N PRO A 58 18.19 10.73 9.23
CA PRO A 58 18.98 10.27 8.09
C PRO A 58 18.46 8.95 7.46
N THR A 59 17.53 8.25 8.11
CA THR A 59 17.06 6.94 7.65
C THR A 59 15.69 7.00 6.98
N GLN A 60 15.39 5.99 6.19
CA GLN A 60 14.08 5.79 5.57
C GLN A 60 13.49 4.46 6.02
N ALA A 61 12.17 4.40 6.09
CA ALA A 61 11.45 3.17 6.40
C ALA A 61 10.15 3.08 5.60
N LEU A 62 9.70 1.86 5.34
CA LEU A 62 8.35 1.57 4.90
C LEU A 62 7.48 1.23 6.10
N VAL A 63 6.32 1.86 6.20
CA VAL A 63 5.32 1.58 7.23
C VAL A 63 4.03 1.11 6.58
N TYR A 64 3.55 -0.03 7.04
CA TYR A 64 2.27 -0.60 6.63
C TYR A 64 1.22 -0.25 7.68
N VAL A 65 0.11 0.32 7.24
CA VAL A 65 -0.98 0.76 8.10
C VAL A 65 -2.29 0.19 7.60
N ASP A 66 -3.10 -0.27 8.54
CA ASP A 66 -4.50 -0.59 8.31
C ASP A 66 -5.25 0.72 8.03
N PRO A 67 -5.78 0.93 6.81
CA PRO A 67 -6.46 2.16 6.45
C PRO A 67 -7.70 2.42 7.31
N VAL A 68 -8.39 1.39 7.80
CA VAL A 68 -9.66 1.55 8.52
C VAL A 68 -9.42 1.97 9.96
N THR A 69 -8.46 1.32 10.63
CA THR A 69 -8.17 1.60 12.05
C THR A 69 -7.08 2.66 12.23
N GLY A 70 -6.32 2.98 11.20
CA GLY A 70 -5.12 3.81 11.28
C GLY A 70 -3.96 3.15 12.05
N ARG A 71 -4.08 1.86 12.37
CA ARG A 71 -3.09 1.13 13.16
C ARG A 71 -1.91 0.69 12.31
N LYS A 72 -0.69 0.92 12.82
CA LYS A 72 0.55 0.37 12.24
C LYS A 72 0.54 -1.17 12.34
N ILE A 73 0.63 -1.82 11.19
CA ILE A 73 0.68 -3.28 11.04
C ILE A 73 2.13 -3.75 11.08
N ALA A 74 2.99 -3.13 10.28
CA ALA A 74 4.37 -3.52 10.12
C ALA A 74 5.26 -2.33 9.77
N ARG A 75 6.56 -2.51 9.98
CA ARG A 75 7.60 -1.54 9.62
C ARG A 75 8.80 -2.30 9.03
N THR A 76 9.37 -1.74 7.98
CA THR A 76 10.60 -2.24 7.36
C THR A 76 11.58 -1.09 7.28
N ASP A 77 12.65 -1.17 8.06
CA ASP A 77 13.72 -0.17 8.03
C ASP A 77 14.69 -0.46 6.89
N PHE A 78 15.06 0.58 6.14
CA PHE A 78 16.12 0.46 5.16
C PHE A 78 17.47 0.61 5.84
N VAL A 79 18.33 -0.37 5.63
CA VAL A 79 19.73 -0.32 6.04
C VAL A 79 20.59 0.13 4.86
N ALA A 80 21.50 1.07 5.10
CA ALA A 80 22.54 1.39 4.14
C ALA A 80 23.47 0.17 3.98
N ARG A 81 24.00 -0.02 2.77
CA ARG A 81 24.99 -1.07 2.50
C ARG A 81 26.38 -0.64 2.96
#